data_AF-A0A671X6H9-F1
#
_entry.id   AF-A0A671X6H9-F1
#
_cell.length_a   1.000
_cell.length_b   1.000
_cell.length_c   1.000
_cell.angle_alpha   90.00
_cell.angle_beta   90.00
_cell.angle_gamma   90.00
#
_symmetry.space_group_name_H-M   'P 1'
#
loop_
_entity.id
_entity.type
_entity.pdbx_description
1 polymer ?
#
loop_
_entity_poly.entity_id
_entity_poly.type
_entity_poly.pdbx_seq_one_letter_code
_entity_poly.pdbx_strand_id
1 'polypeptide(L)'
;MYRWYYSRICQWGLGLTIAMVLLLAFVERPSSLSISSDPWLRSPPWEPPCGLTESIEMVCLIIFSFDLAVKSYLIGWEEFRKSKWLVGYTVVISFSIIDWVLSVSMVCDETGRWRRLLRPFFLLQNSSLMKKTLKCIKRTLPEIASVILLLALHLCLFTMIGMLLFAKTEKNEEWRLHFRTMPDSLTSLLVLLTTANNPDVMIPAYSLNRAYSIFFVAFSVIGTYCLMNLLTAIIYNQFRGYLLMSVQTSIIRRRLGIRAAFQVLTYTTHTHTHTHTHRCSSPIEAQQYADVGYMDREQFRKIFDELDKDRIKEHPPLPQYNSPVLQRLQVVFSHYYLTILGNAVALANVMCICTILVLNSEKSIAERDNYIMEIINLCFILYYMFEMCVKIFAFGWRGYLSYRNNIFDGFLTILLLVLQITIYVTYRLPYSHWNPSSHGVMSLWEMVRLVNMLIVFRFLRIIPDIKLMALVASTLLDLLKNLRAFAGILVVVYYVYAVFGIWLFEGAIKPPPEIRYENITSNFSMECGTYEQLGYWPNNFDDFAAAIILLYDVMIVNNWQAFMDAYSRYTTEWAKIYFVSWWLTSSVMWVNLFVALILEVSPFRQNRQMHCVHHQPREFEYRIIYAFLCYLCKCL
;
A
#
# COMPACT_ATOMS: atom_id res chain seq x y z
N MET A 1 12.87 -6.31 -32.29
CA MET A 1 12.35 -5.14 -31.55
C MET A 1 11.13 -5.45 -30.69
N TYR A 2 9.94 -5.72 -31.24
CA TYR A 2 8.71 -5.93 -30.44
C TYR A 2 8.85 -6.95 -29.28
N ARG A 3 9.35 -8.16 -29.57
CA ARG A 3 9.57 -9.21 -28.54
C ARG A 3 10.57 -8.80 -27.45
N TRP A 4 11.60 -8.04 -27.82
CA TRP A 4 12.62 -7.56 -26.89
C TRP A 4 12.08 -6.45 -25.99
N TYR A 5 11.34 -5.49 -26.57
CA TYR A 5 10.70 -4.40 -25.83
C TYR A 5 9.67 -4.91 -24.81
N TYR A 6 8.85 -5.90 -25.19
CA TYR A 6 7.89 -6.54 -24.28
C TYR A 6 8.48 -7.66 -23.43
N SER A 7 9.81 -7.84 -23.43
CA SER A 7 10.46 -8.80 -22.53
C SER A 7 10.33 -8.35 -21.07
N ARG A 8 10.35 -9.31 -20.14
CA ARG A 8 10.25 -9.00 -18.71
C ARG A 8 11.35 -8.04 -18.25
N ILE A 9 12.58 -8.22 -18.73
CA ILE A 9 13.73 -7.41 -18.33
C ILE A 9 13.56 -5.94 -18.75
N CYS A 10 13.14 -5.68 -19.99
CA CYS A 10 12.96 -4.31 -20.47
C CYS A 10 11.83 -3.60 -19.72
N GLN A 11 10.70 -4.29 -19.48
CA GLN A 11 9.57 -3.74 -18.74
C GLN A 11 9.88 -3.52 -17.26
N TRP A 12 10.69 -4.39 -16.65
CA TRP A 12 11.15 -4.22 -15.26
C TRP A 12 12.13 -3.04 -15.15
N GLY A 13 13.04 -2.90 -16.11
CA GLY A 13 13.93 -1.74 -16.22
C GLY A 13 13.15 -0.42 -16.32
N LEU A 14 12.12 -0.35 -17.18
CA LEU A 14 11.24 0.82 -17.27
C LEU A 14 10.51 1.08 -15.94
N GLY A 15 10.02 0.03 -15.27
CA GLY A 15 9.40 0.16 -13.94
C GLY A 15 10.36 0.72 -12.90
N LEU A 16 11.63 0.29 -12.90
CA LEU A 16 12.66 0.77 -12.00
C LEU A 16 13.02 2.24 -12.28
N THR A 17 13.09 2.65 -13.55
CA THR A 17 13.33 4.07 -13.89
C THR A 17 12.20 4.99 -13.41
N ILE A 18 10.93 4.56 -13.51
CA ILE A 18 9.80 5.32 -12.98
C ILE A 18 9.90 5.42 -11.46
N ALA A 19 10.22 4.32 -10.76
CA ALA A 19 10.40 4.34 -9.32
C ALA A 19 11.54 5.27 -8.90
N MET A 20 12.66 5.24 -9.61
CA MET A 20 13.83 6.10 -9.36
C MET A 20 13.49 7.59 -9.47
N VAL A 21 12.82 8.01 -10.55
CA VAL A 21 12.42 9.41 -10.77
C VAL A 21 11.46 9.92 -9.68
N LEU A 22 10.55 9.07 -9.21
CA LEU A 22 9.63 9.44 -8.13
C LEU A 22 10.37 9.51 -6.78
N LEU A 23 11.27 8.57 -6.49
CA LEU A 23 12.05 8.55 -5.25
C LEU A 23 13.07 9.69 -5.17
N LEU A 24 13.47 10.27 -6.30
CA LEU A 24 14.40 11.41 -6.34
C LEU A 24 13.89 12.62 -5.52
N ALA A 25 12.57 12.75 -5.35
CA ALA A 25 11.96 13.78 -4.51
C ALA A 25 12.37 13.74 -3.02
N PHE A 26 12.80 12.59 -2.50
CA PHE A 26 13.30 12.48 -1.12
C PHE A 26 14.72 13.03 -0.96
N VAL A 27 15.50 13.05 -2.03
CA VAL A 27 16.94 13.40 -2.02
C VAL A 27 17.17 14.83 -2.52
N GLU A 28 16.36 15.29 -3.45
CA GLU A 28 16.41 16.66 -3.97
C GLU A 28 16.13 17.73 -2.91
N ARG A 29 16.49 18.99 -3.20
CA ARG A 29 16.14 20.12 -2.34
C ARG A 29 14.63 20.43 -2.36
N PRO A 30 13.95 20.57 -1.21
CA PRO A 30 14.47 20.33 0.15
C PRO A 30 14.60 18.83 0.47
N SER A 31 15.75 18.42 1.00
CA SER A 31 16.05 17.00 1.22
C SER A 31 15.33 16.47 2.46
N SER A 32 14.73 15.29 2.35
CA SER A 32 14.13 14.56 3.48
C SER A 32 15.13 13.71 4.26
N LEU A 33 16.42 13.80 3.94
CA LEU A 33 17.49 13.05 4.61
C LEU A 33 17.92 13.78 5.88
N SER A 34 17.04 13.80 6.88
CA SER A 34 17.32 14.24 8.26
C SER A 34 16.82 13.20 9.26
N ILE A 35 17.36 13.26 10.49
CA ILE A 35 16.97 12.32 11.57
C ILE A 35 15.55 12.61 12.07
N SER A 36 15.17 13.89 12.12
CA SER A 36 13.84 14.36 12.53
C SER A 36 13.33 15.38 11.52
N SER A 37 12.01 15.44 11.35
CA SER A 37 11.32 16.52 10.63
C SER A 37 10.97 17.69 11.56
N ASP A 38 11.11 17.52 12.88
CA ASP A 38 10.82 18.56 13.88
C ASP A 38 11.79 19.75 13.73
N PRO A 39 11.32 20.96 13.40
CA PRO A 39 12.16 22.15 13.28
C PRO A 39 13.03 22.45 14.52
N TRP A 40 12.63 22.01 15.72
CA TRP A 40 13.41 22.18 16.95
C TRP A 40 14.60 21.22 17.06
N LEU A 41 14.46 20.00 16.54
CA LEU A 41 15.40 18.89 16.69
C LEU A 41 16.13 18.55 15.37
N ARG A 42 15.77 19.22 14.27
CA ARG A 42 16.25 18.92 12.93
C ARG A 42 17.74 19.24 12.79
N SER A 43 18.53 18.21 12.49
CA SER A 43 19.90 18.35 12.01
C SER A 43 19.92 19.03 10.63
N PRO A 44 20.99 19.76 10.25
CA PRO A 44 21.06 20.36 8.93
C PRO A 44 20.82 19.29 7.83
N PRO A 45 19.89 19.52 6.89
CA PRO A 45 19.57 18.56 5.85
C PRO A 45 20.80 18.29 4.97
N TRP A 46 20.98 17.04 4.53
CA TRP A 46 22.03 16.71 3.58
C TRP A 46 21.68 17.23 2.18
N GLU A 47 22.35 18.29 1.76
CA GLU A 47 22.13 18.85 0.43
C GLU A 47 23.01 18.16 -0.62
N PRO A 48 22.43 17.51 -1.64
CA PRO A 48 23.22 16.92 -2.71
C PRO A 48 23.89 18.01 -3.55
N PRO A 49 25.08 17.74 -4.13
CA PRO A 49 25.68 18.65 -5.09
C PRO A 49 24.80 18.74 -6.34
N CYS A 50 24.70 19.95 -6.90
CA CYS A 50 23.77 20.29 -7.98
C CYS A 50 23.80 19.31 -9.18
N GLY A 51 24.97 18.82 -9.57
CA GLY A 51 25.11 17.88 -10.68
C GLY A 51 24.57 16.47 -10.43
N LEU A 52 24.47 16.01 -9.18
CA LEU A 52 24.13 14.62 -8.88
C LEU A 52 22.66 14.31 -9.22
N THR A 53 21.71 15.06 -8.66
CA THR A 53 20.28 14.83 -8.88
C THR A 53 19.89 15.09 -10.32
N GLU A 54 20.44 16.14 -10.94
CA GLU A 54 20.16 16.48 -12.34
C GLU A 54 20.75 15.44 -13.32
N SER A 55 21.90 14.83 -13.00
CA SER A 55 22.47 13.75 -13.82
C SER A 55 21.61 12.48 -13.80
N ILE A 56 21.08 12.12 -12.63
CA ILE A 56 20.16 10.99 -12.47
C ILE A 56 18.87 11.25 -13.27
N GLU A 57 18.32 12.46 -13.14
CA GLU A 57 17.11 12.84 -13.88
C GLU A 57 17.34 12.83 -15.39
N MET A 58 18.48 13.32 -15.88
CA MET A 58 18.87 13.27 -17.29
C MET A 58 18.90 11.84 -17.82
N VAL A 59 19.53 10.91 -17.10
CA VAL A 59 19.58 9.49 -17.49
C VAL A 59 18.16 8.92 -17.60
N CYS A 60 17.27 9.23 -16.66
CA CYS A 60 15.88 8.78 -16.74
C CYS A 60 15.11 9.39 -17.92
N LEU A 61 15.30 10.68 -18.22
CA LEU A 61 14.68 11.35 -19.36
C LEU A 61 15.17 10.79 -20.70
N ILE A 62 16.45 10.40 -20.82
CA ILE A 62 16.97 9.69 -21.99
C ILE A 62 16.26 8.34 -22.16
N ILE A 63 16.10 7.57 -21.07
CA ILE A 63 15.42 6.27 -21.14
C ILE A 63 13.94 6.44 -21.53
N PHE A 64 13.25 7.47 -21.04
CA PHE A 64 11.87 7.78 -21.45
C PHE A 64 11.77 8.24 -22.90
N SER A 65 12.74 9.03 -23.37
CA SER A 65 12.83 9.44 -24.77
C SER A 65 13.05 8.24 -25.70
N PHE A 66 13.90 7.30 -25.29
CA PHE A 66 14.09 6.04 -26.00
C PHE A 66 12.83 5.16 -25.99
N ASP A 67 12.15 5.04 -24.85
CA ASP A 67 10.85 4.34 -24.75
C ASP A 67 9.80 4.96 -25.68
N LEU A 68 9.71 6.30 -25.75
CA LEU A 68 8.83 7.01 -26.66
C LEU A 68 9.19 6.73 -28.13
N ALA A 69 10.47 6.76 -28.48
CA ALA A 69 10.95 6.48 -29.84
C ALA A 69 10.62 5.05 -30.27
N VAL A 70 10.87 4.05 -29.41
CA VAL A 70 10.53 2.64 -29.69
C VAL A 70 9.01 2.47 -29.83
N LYS A 71 8.20 3.11 -28.98
CA LYS A 71 6.73 3.08 -29.11
C LYS A 71 6.24 3.70 -30.41
N SER A 72 6.81 4.86 -30.78
CA SER A 72 6.46 5.56 -32.03
C SER A 72 6.76 4.68 -33.25
N TYR A 73 7.92 4.01 -33.26
CA TYR A 73 8.31 3.08 -34.32
C TYR A 73 7.43 1.83 -34.38
N LEU A 74 7.10 1.21 -33.23
CA LEU A 74 6.33 -0.05 -33.19
C LEU A 74 4.84 0.11 -33.50
N ILE A 75 4.23 1.22 -33.09
CA ILE A 75 2.78 1.46 -33.25
C ILE A 75 2.47 2.05 -34.63
N GLY A 76 3.42 2.79 -35.21
CA GLY A 76 3.22 3.55 -36.45
C GLY A 76 2.69 4.96 -36.18
N TRP A 77 3.06 5.91 -37.05
CA TRP A 77 2.86 7.34 -36.84
C TRP A 77 1.38 7.77 -36.81
N GLU A 78 0.53 7.15 -37.64
CA GLU A 78 -0.89 7.50 -37.71
C GLU A 78 -1.64 7.11 -36.43
N GLU A 79 -1.42 5.90 -35.93
CA GLU A 79 -2.03 5.41 -34.69
C GLU A 79 -1.43 6.11 -33.46
N PHE A 80 -0.15 6.49 -33.53
CA PHE A 80 0.50 7.30 -32.49
C PHE A 80 -0.22 8.63 -32.27
N ARG A 81 -0.54 9.37 -33.35
CA ARG A 81 -1.24 10.68 -33.25
C ARG A 81 -2.68 10.57 -32.76
N LYS A 82 -3.36 9.45 -32.99
CA LYS A 82 -4.72 9.21 -32.47
C LYS A 82 -4.73 8.97 -30.96
N SER A 83 -3.64 8.47 -30.38
CA SER A 83 -3.56 8.15 -28.96
C SER A 83 -3.23 9.39 -28.10
N LYS A 84 -4.25 9.95 -27.44
CA LYS A 84 -4.10 11.09 -26.51
C LYS A 84 -3.05 10.87 -25.42
N TRP A 85 -2.88 9.63 -24.97
CA TRP A 85 -1.89 9.25 -23.96
C TRP A 85 -0.45 9.32 -24.49
N LEU A 86 -0.21 8.98 -25.77
CA LEU A 86 1.12 9.07 -26.37
C LEU A 86 1.46 10.53 -26.69
N VAL A 87 0.50 11.30 -27.18
CA VAL A 87 0.66 12.75 -27.39
C VAL A 87 1.00 13.45 -26.07
N GLY A 88 0.25 13.17 -24.99
CA GLY A 88 0.54 13.72 -23.66
C GLY A 88 1.93 13.31 -23.14
N TYR A 89 2.38 12.09 -23.45
CA TYR A 89 3.72 11.63 -23.07
C TYR A 89 4.83 12.40 -23.81
N THR A 90 4.65 12.68 -25.10
CA THR A 90 5.57 13.56 -25.85
C THR A 90 5.62 14.96 -25.26
N VAL A 91 4.46 15.55 -24.92
CA VAL A 91 4.39 16.90 -24.33
C VAL A 91 5.10 16.95 -22.98
N VAL A 92 4.84 15.98 -22.10
CA VAL A 92 5.47 15.91 -20.78
C VAL A 92 6.99 15.74 -20.89
N ILE A 93 7.48 14.81 -21.72
CA ILE A 93 8.93 14.65 -21.92
C ILE A 93 9.56 15.94 -22.45
N SER A 94 8.93 16.58 -23.45
CA SER A 94 9.47 17.80 -24.05
C SER A 94 9.55 18.94 -23.03
N PHE A 95 8.49 19.13 -22.24
CA PHE A 95 8.48 20.13 -21.17
C PHE A 95 9.53 19.81 -20.08
N SER A 96 9.64 18.55 -19.66
CA SER A 96 10.65 18.14 -18.66
C SER A 96 12.08 18.35 -19.15
N ILE A 97 12.36 18.15 -20.45
CA ILE A 97 13.69 18.43 -21.04
C ILE A 97 13.97 19.93 -21.02
N ILE A 98 12.99 20.77 -21.39
CA ILE A 98 13.15 22.24 -21.37
C ILE A 98 13.43 22.73 -19.95
N ASP A 99 12.61 22.30 -18.98
CA ASP A 99 12.77 22.65 -17.56
C ASP A 99 14.11 22.17 -17.00
N TRP A 100 14.57 20.96 -17.38
CA TRP A 100 15.88 20.46 -17.00
C TRP A 100 17.03 21.31 -17.56
N VAL A 101 16.97 21.69 -18.85
CA VAL A 101 17.98 22.58 -19.46
C VAL A 101 18.02 23.93 -18.76
N LEU A 102 16.85 24.50 -18.42
CA LEU A 102 16.75 25.74 -17.65
C LEU A 102 17.40 25.60 -16.27
N SER A 103 17.06 24.53 -15.53
CA SER A 103 17.59 24.27 -14.19
C SER A 103 19.12 24.13 -14.19
N VAL A 104 19.70 23.44 -15.19
CA VAL A 104 21.15 23.31 -15.34
C VAL A 104 21.79 24.66 -15.72
N SER A 105 21.15 25.43 -16.61
CA SER A 105 21.66 26.75 -17.01
C SER A 105 21.72 27.77 -15.87
N MET A 106 20.82 27.64 -14.88
CA MET A 106 20.76 28.47 -13.68
C MET A 106 21.57 27.91 -12.49
N VAL A 107 22.45 26.93 -12.72
CA VAL A 107 23.28 26.31 -11.66
C VAL A 107 22.42 25.79 -10.49
N CYS A 108 21.24 25.26 -10.82
CA CYS A 108 20.28 24.67 -9.88
C CYS A 108 19.71 25.62 -8.81
N ASP A 109 19.75 26.94 -9.03
CA ASP A 109 19.20 27.96 -8.13
C ASP A 109 17.72 28.31 -8.43
N GLU A 110 16.99 27.35 -8.99
CA GLU A 110 15.59 27.52 -9.36
C GLU A 110 14.67 27.09 -8.21
N THR A 111 13.84 28.02 -7.74
CA THR A 111 12.90 27.81 -6.63
C THR A 111 11.69 26.97 -7.04
N GLY A 112 11.22 27.07 -8.29
CA GLY A 112 10.02 26.40 -8.79
C GLY A 112 10.31 25.38 -9.89
N ARG A 113 10.65 24.14 -9.52
CA ARG A 113 10.96 23.06 -10.49
C ARG A 113 9.71 22.39 -11.04
N TRP A 114 9.11 22.96 -12.08
CA TRP A 114 7.81 22.52 -12.63
C TRP A 114 7.78 21.06 -13.10
N ARG A 115 8.93 20.52 -13.54
CA ARG A 115 9.03 19.10 -13.92
C ARG A 115 8.60 18.12 -12.84
N ARG A 116 8.76 18.45 -11.55
CA ARG A 116 8.40 17.57 -10.44
C ARG A 116 6.92 17.18 -10.48
N LEU A 117 6.03 18.14 -10.68
CA LEU A 117 4.58 17.89 -10.76
C LEU A 117 4.19 16.92 -11.88
N LEU A 118 4.99 16.83 -12.94
CA LEU A 118 4.69 15.99 -14.10
C LEU A 118 5.22 14.56 -13.98
N ARG A 119 6.16 14.27 -13.06
CA ARG A 119 6.76 12.93 -12.89
C ARG A 119 5.73 11.81 -12.66
N PRO A 120 4.65 12.00 -11.88
CA PRO A 120 3.61 10.98 -11.71
C PRO A 120 2.92 10.57 -13.02
N PHE A 121 2.96 11.42 -14.06
CA PHE A 121 2.43 11.07 -15.38
C PHE A 121 3.13 9.85 -15.98
N PHE A 122 4.43 9.64 -15.72
CA PHE A 122 5.17 8.48 -16.22
C PHE A 122 4.62 7.16 -15.65
N LEU A 123 4.23 7.16 -14.37
CA LEU A 123 3.57 6.01 -13.73
C LEU A 123 2.18 5.74 -14.34
N LEU A 124 1.38 6.81 -14.52
CA LEU A 124 0.06 6.72 -15.18
C LEU A 124 0.17 6.21 -16.62
N GLN A 125 1.17 6.66 -17.35
CA GLN A 125 1.36 6.32 -18.76
C GLN A 125 1.74 4.84 -18.94
N ASN A 126 2.55 4.28 -18.05
CA ASN A 126 2.99 2.89 -18.14
C ASN A 126 1.88 1.90 -17.74
N SER A 127 1.04 2.25 -16.76
CA SER A 127 0.03 1.34 -16.22
C SER A 127 -1.30 1.41 -16.97
N SER A 128 -1.60 0.38 -17.77
CA SER A 128 -2.88 0.28 -18.47
C SER A 128 -4.10 0.18 -17.53
N LEU A 129 -3.91 -0.39 -16.33
CA LEU A 129 -4.98 -0.52 -15.32
C LEU A 129 -5.27 0.83 -14.65
N MET A 130 -4.26 1.67 -14.43
CA MET A 130 -4.43 3.04 -13.92
C MET A 130 -5.17 3.93 -14.92
N LYS A 131 -4.91 3.78 -16.23
CA LYS A 131 -5.66 4.50 -17.27
C LYS A 131 -7.14 4.14 -17.29
N LYS A 132 -7.48 2.86 -17.10
CA LYS A 132 -8.87 2.39 -17.05
C LYS A 132 -9.59 2.91 -15.81
N THR A 133 -8.95 2.86 -14.66
CA THR A 133 -9.49 3.36 -13.38
C THR A 133 -9.69 4.87 -13.42
N LEU A 134 -8.72 5.66 -13.92
CA LEU A 134 -8.89 7.11 -14.13
C LEU A 134 -10.05 7.44 -15.10
N LYS A 135 -10.19 6.68 -16.19
CA LYS A 135 -11.32 6.86 -17.12
C LYS A 135 -12.66 6.59 -16.44
N CYS A 136 -12.70 5.61 -15.53
CA CYS A 136 -13.88 5.32 -14.70
C CYS A 136 -14.16 6.50 -13.76
N ILE A 137 -13.19 6.93 -12.95
CA ILE A 137 -13.31 8.09 -12.04
C ILE A 137 -13.79 9.34 -12.80
N LYS A 138 -13.22 9.63 -13.98
CA LYS A 138 -13.64 10.77 -14.80
C LYS A 138 -15.13 10.69 -15.21
N ARG A 139 -15.62 9.47 -15.50
CA ARG A 139 -17.02 9.24 -15.86
C ARG A 139 -17.95 9.41 -14.65
N THR A 140 -17.49 9.12 -13.44
CA THR A 140 -18.29 9.24 -12.20
C THR A 140 -18.34 10.66 -11.65
N LEU A 141 -17.37 11.51 -12.02
CA LEU A 141 -17.22 12.87 -11.51
C LEU A 141 -18.49 13.76 -11.64
N PRO A 142 -19.28 13.73 -12.74
CA PRO A 142 -20.48 14.55 -12.86
C PRO A 142 -21.56 14.21 -11.82
N GLU A 143 -21.71 12.94 -11.45
CA GLU A 143 -22.68 12.52 -10.43
C GLU A 143 -22.18 12.85 -9.02
N ILE A 144 -20.87 12.72 -8.79
CA ILE A 144 -20.25 13.16 -7.53
C ILE A 144 -20.44 14.67 -7.34
N ALA A 145 -20.29 15.45 -8.41
CA ALA A 145 -20.44 16.90 -8.38
C ALA A 145 -21.85 17.36 -7.97
N SER A 146 -22.91 16.64 -8.35
CA SER A 146 -24.28 17.00 -7.93
C SER A 146 -24.50 16.82 -6.43
N VAL A 147 -23.90 15.79 -5.81
CA VAL A 147 -23.97 15.56 -4.37
C VAL A 147 -23.11 16.57 -3.61
N ILE A 148 -21.90 16.88 -4.12
CA ILE A 148 -21.06 17.94 -3.55
C ILE A 148 -21.78 19.29 -3.60
N LEU A 149 -22.53 19.58 -4.67
CA LEU A 149 -23.36 20.78 -4.76
C LEU A 149 -24.45 20.78 -3.67
N LEU A 150 -25.14 19.65 -3.47
CA LEU A 150 -26.14 19.52 -2.40
C LEU A 150 -25.52 19.71 -1.01
N LEU A 151 -24.32 19.18 -0.79
CA LEU A 151 -23.55 19.34 0.44
C LEU A 151 -23.12 20.80 0.67
N ALA A 152 -22.69 21.49 -0.38
CA ALA A 152 -22.36 22.91 -0.32
C ALA A 152 -23.60 23.76 0.01
N LEU A 153 -24.76 23.44 -0.57
CA LEU A 153 -26.03 24.11 -0.23
C LEU A 153 -26.42 23.87 1.24
N HIS A 154 -26.27 22.65 1.75
CA HIS A 154 -26.49 22.31 3.16
C HIS A 154 -25.57 23.14 4.07
N LEU A 155 -24.28 23.20 3.77
CA LEU A 155 -23.30 24.01 4.51
C LEU A 155 -23.67 25.50 4.48
N CYS A 156 -23.96 26.08 3.30
CA CYS A 156 -24.32 27.49 3.18
C CYS A 156 -25.60 27.83 3.95
N LEU A 157 -26.63 27.00 3.85
CA LEU A 157 -27.91 27.21 4.53
C LEU A 157 -27.74 27.18 6.06
N PHE A 158 -27.07 26.16 6.60
CA PHE A 158 -26.83 26.06 8.04
C PHE A 158 -25.84 27.13 8.54
N THR A 159 -24.92 27.60 7.70
CA THR A 159 -24.04 28.73 8.04
C THR A 159 -24.87 30.01 8.23
N MET A 160 -25.79 30.30 7.31
CA MET A 160 -26.68 31.46 7.44
C MET A 160 -27.59 31.35 8.66
N ILE A 161 -28.20 30.18 8.89
CA ILE A 161 -29.04 29.94 10.07
C ILE A 161 -28.23 30.05 11.36
N GLY A 162 -27.04 29.45 11.41
CA GLY A 162 -26.15 29.48 12.58
C GLY A 162 -25.70 30.89 12.92
N MET A 163 -25.30 31.69 11.92
CA MET A 163 -24.98 33.10 12.14
C MET A 163 -26.19 33.88 12.65
N LEU A 164 -27.41 33.64 12.15
CA LEU A 164 -28.60 34.33 12.65
C LEU A 164 -29.00 33.91 14.07
N LEU A 165 -28.85 32.63 14.40
CA LEU A 165 -29.23 32.06 15.69
C LEU A 165 -28.25 32.43 16.81
N PHE A 166 -26.95 32.51 16.47
CA PHE A 166 -25.87 32.76 17.43
C PHE A 166 -25.26 34.17 17.34
N ALA A 167 -25.72 35.03 16.41
CA ALA A 167 -25.32 36.44 16.39
C ALA A 167 -25.89 37.19 17.60
N LYS A 168 -24.99 37.85 18.34
CA LYS A 168 -25.27 38.69 19.52
C LYS A 168 -25.85 37.94 20.73
N THR A 169 -24.97 37.37 21.54
CA THR A 169 -25.20 37.27 22.98
C THR A 169 -23.96 37.80 23.67
N GLU A 170 -24.07 38.94 24.37
CA GLU A 170 -22.91 39.64 25.00
C GLU A 170 -22.22 38.84 26.11
N LYS A 171 -22.79 37.69 26.53
CA LYS A 171 -22.43 37.02 27.78
C LYS A 171 -21.24 36.07 27.72
N ASN A 172 -20.83 35.56 26.55
CA ASN A 172 -19.77 34.55 26.43
C ASN A 172 -18.85 34.84 25.23
N GLU A 173 -17.53 34.91 25.44
CA GLU A 173 -16.54 35.28 24.41
C GLU A 173 -16.22 34.14 23.42
N GLU A 174 -16.29 32.88 23.86
CA GLU A 174 -15.94 31.69 23.06
C GLU A 174 -16.77 31.54 21.78
N TRP A 175 -18.01 32.05 21.78
CA TRP A 175 -18.89 32.04 20.61
C TRP A 175 -18.39 32.83 19.42
N ARG A 176 -17.65 33.88 19.72
CA ARG A 176 -17.10 34.78 18.71
C ARG A 176 -16.03 34.07 17.87
N LEU A 177 -15.51 32.93 18.32
CA LEU A 177 -14.52 32.16 17.57
C LEU A 177 -15.17 31.35 16.44
N HIS A 178 -16.40 30.85 16.65
CA HIS A 178 -17.04 29.95 15.69
C HIS A 178 -18.02 30.64 14.75
N PHE A 179 -18.92 31.49 15.25
CA PHE A 179 -20.07 32.00 14.47
C PHE A 179 -20.05 33.53 14.22
N ARG A 180 -18.88 34.17 14.30
CA ARG A 180 -18.76 35.62 14.15
C ARG A 180 -18.76 36.10 12.71
N THR A 181 -18.00 35.43 11.85
CA THR A 181 -17.89 35.80 10.43
C THR A 181 -18.37 34.64 9.55
N MET A 182 -18.76 34.95 8.32
CA MET A 182 -19.21 33.93 7.38
C MET A 182 -18.13 32.88 7.08
N PRO A 183 -16.84 33.24 6.84
CA PRO A 183 -15.78 32.26 6.65
C PRO A 183 -15.52 31.37 7.88
N ASP A 184 -15.53 31.94 9.09
CA ASP A 184 -15.27 31.19 10.33
C ASP A 184 -16.42 30.23 10.64
N SER A 185 -17.66 30.68 10.40
CA SER A 185 -18.88 29.88 10.55
C SER A 185 -18.90 28.73 9.56
N LEU A 186 -18.56 29.01 8.29
CA LEU A 186 -18.48 27.99 7.24
C LEU A 186 -17.39 26.97 7.56
N THR A 187 -16.23 27.43 8.04
CA THR A 187 -15.11 26.55 8.44
C THR A 187 -15.50 25.67 9.63
N SER A 188 -16.11 26.26 10.66
CA SER A 188 -16.54 25.54 11.86
C SER A 188 -17.58 24.45 11.53
N LEU A 189 -18.55 24.76 10.67
CA LEU A 189 -19.55 23.78 10.21
C LEU A 189 -18.97 22.75 9.22
N LEU A 190 -17.97 23.12 8.41
CA LEU A 190 -17.25 22.18 7.55
C LEU A 190 -16.46 21.16 8.37
N VAL A 191 -15.81 21.60 9.46
CA VAL A 191 -15.12 20.68 10.39
C VAL A 191 -16.14 19.84 11.19
N LEU A 192 -17.30 20.40 11.52
CA LEU A 192 -18.38 19.63 12.17
C LEU A 192 -18.98 18.58 11.26
N LEU A 193 -19.04 18.83 9.95
CA LEU A 193 -19.51 17.86 8.96
C LEU A 193 -18.66 16.59 8.97
N THR A 194 -17.37 16.72 9.31
CA THR A 194 -16.44 15.60 9.52
C THR A 194 -16.39 15.12 10.97
N THR A 195 -17.19 15.70 11.86
CA THR A 195 -17.27 15.40 13.30
C THR A 195 -15.97 15.61 14.08
N ALA A 196 -15.01 16.37 13.54
CA ALA A 196 -13.68 16.52 14.14
C ALA A 196 -13.64 17.48 15.34
N ASN A 197 -14.63 18.38 15.45
CA ASN A 197 -14.76 19.37 16.52
C ASN A 197 -16.04 19.17 17.36
N ASN A 198 -16.61 17.97 17.32
CA ASN A 198 -17.70 17.60 18.23
C ASN A 198 -17.07 16.95 19.48
N PRO A 199 -17.32 17.45 20.71
CA PRO A 199 -18.41 18.36 21.12
C PRO A 199 -18.07 19.87 21.14
N ASP A 200 -16.82 20.26 20.92
CA ASP A 200 -16.28 21.60 21.17
C ASP A 200 -17.12 22.75 20.57
N VAL A 201 -17.52 22.63 19.29
CA VAL A 201 -18.30 23.68 18.60
C VAL A 201 -19.72 23.89 19.15
N MET A 202 -20.27 22.88 19.84
CA MET A 202 -21.63 22.89 20.39
C MET A 202 -21.66 23.32 21.87
N ILE A 203 -20.60 23.05 22.64
CA ILE A 203 -20.59 23.25 24.10
C ILE A 203 -21.00 24.66 24.53
N PRO A 204 -20.45 25.73 23.91
CA PRO A 204 -20.88 27.08 24.27
C PRO A 204 -22.40 27.26 24.14
N ALA A 205 -23.03 26.67 23.11
CA ALA A 205 -24.47 26.73 22.86
C ALA A 205 -25.29 25.97 23.85
N TYR A 206 -24.85 24.75 24.07
CA TYR A 206 -25.52 23.83 24.92
C TYR A 206 -25.55 24.32 26.37
N SER A 207 -24.49 25.00 26.81
CA SER A 207 -24.42 25.58 28.16
C SER A 207 -25.39 26.76 28.38
N LEU A 208 -25.70 27.55 27.33
CA LEU A 208 -26.70 28.62 27.42
C LEU A 208 -28.13 28.07 27.40
N ASN A 209 -28.44 27.19 26.45
CA ASN A 209 -29.75 26.57 26.33
C ASN A 209 -29.63 25.20 25.69
N ARG A 210 -30.16 24.18 26.38
CA ARG A 210 -30.19 22.79 25.89
C ARG A 210 -30.86 22.67 24.52
N ALA A 211 -31.81 23.55 24.18
CA ALA A 211 -32.49 23.53 22.90
C ALA A 211 -31.56 23.78 21.69
N TYR A 212 -30.44 24.49 21.87
CA TYR A 212 -29.49 24.72 20.76
C TYR A 212 -28.80 23.44 20.27
N SER A 213 -28.77 22.36 21.08
CA SER A 213 -28.31 21.05 20.61
C SER A 213 -29.07 20.52 19.40
N ILE A 214 -30.36 20.89 19.26
CA ILE A 214 -31.21 20.48 18.14
C ILE A 214 -30.61 20.95 16.80
N PHE A 215 -30.03 22.15 16.75
CA PHE A 215 -29.37 22.68 15.56
C PHE A 215 -28.19 21.80 15.11
N PHE A 216 -27.27 21.49 16.02
CA PHE A 216 -26.06 20.70 15.73
C PHE A 216 -26.38 19.24 15.43
N VAL A 217 -27.36 18.66 16.13
CA VAL A 217 -27.84 17.30 15.85
C VAL A 217 -28.52 17.23 14.49
N ALA A 218 -29.40 18.17 14.16
CA ALA A 218 -30.04 18.22 12.84
C ALA A 218 -29.02 18.39 11.71
N PHE A 219 -28.03 19.27 11.90
CA PHE A 219 -26.92 19.46 10.95
C PHE A 219 -26.15 18.16 10.72
N SER A 220 -25.78 17.46 11.80
CA SER A 220 -24.98 16.22 11.73
C SER A 220 -25.76 15.06 11.13
N VAL A 221 -27.06 14.94 11.43
CA VAL A 221 -27.92 13.91 10.86
C VAL A 221 -28.05 14.08 9.35
N ILE A 222 -28.36 15.29 8.89
CA ILE A 222 -28.52 15.56 7.46
C ILE A 222 -27.16 15.49 6.75
N GLY A 223 -26.14 16.17 7.27
CA GLY A 223 -24.83 16.26 6.62
C GLY A 223 -24.05 14.95 6.67
N THR A 224 -23.72 14.48 7.86
CA THR A 224 -22.83 13.33 8.06
C THR A 224 -23.55 12.00 7.80
N TYR A 225 -24.74 11.79 8.35
CA TYR A 225 -25.41 10.49 8.20
C TYR A 225 -26.20 10.32 6.90
N CYS A 226 -26.82 11.37 6.37
CA CYS A 226 -27.52 11.27 5.09
C CYS A 226 -26.61 11.59 3.91
N LEU A 227 -26.05 12.81 3.81
CA LEU A 227 -25.35 13.25 2.60
C LEU A 227 -24.00 12.55 2.37
N MET A 228 -23.16 12.38 3.41
CA MET A 228 -21.88 11.68 3.23
C MET A 228 -22.07 10.20 2.88
N ASN A 229 -23.01 9.51 3.54
CA ASN A 229 -23.29 8.11 3.20
C ASN A 229 -23.96 7.95 1.83
N LEU A 230 -24.81 8.91 1.41
CA LEU A 230 -25.37 8.95 0.05
C LEU A 230 -24.24 9.10 -0.99
N LEU A 231 -23.24 9.95 -0.71
CA LEU A 231 -22.07 10.10 -1.56
C LEU A 231 -21.31 8.78 -1.71
N THR A 232 -21.06 8.07 -0.60
CA THR A 232 -20.44 6.73 -0.64
C THR A 232 -21.26 5.76 -1.49
N ALA A 233 -22.59 5.79 -1.38
CA ALA A 233 -23.48 4.92 -2.16
C ALA A 233 -23.44 5.23 -3.66
N ILE A 234 -23.41 6.51 -4.05
CA ILE A 234 -23.30 6.93 -5.46
C ILE A 234 -21.95 6.52 -6.04
N ILE A 235 -20.85 6.76 -5.31
CA ILE A 235 -19.53 6.30 -5.71
C ILE A 235 -19.53 4.79 -5.90
N TYR A 236 -20.06 4.03 -4.93
CA TYR A 236 -20.16 2.58 -5.04
C TYR A 236 -20.96 2.12 -6.27
N ASN A 237 -22.13 2.72 -6.52
CA ASN A 237 -22.98 2.34 -7.64
C ASN A 237 -22.28 2.54 -8.99
N GLN A 238 -21.45 3.58 -9.11
CA GLN A 238 -20.70 3.83 -10.33
C GLN A 238 -19.48 2.92 -10.52
N PHE A 239 -18.88 2.45 -9.43
CA PHE A 239 -17.78 1.47 -9.49
C PHE A 239 -18.29 0.03 -9.62
N ARG A 240 -19.54 -0.24 -9.26
CA ARG A 240 -20.15 -1.56 -9.39
C ARG A 240 -20.11 -2.08 -10.84
N GLY A 241 -19.49 -3.24 -11.04
CA GLY A 241 -19.39 -3.87 -12.35
C GLY A 241 -18.16 -3.43 -13.14
N TYR A 242 -17.34 -2.52 -12.61
CA TYR A 242 -16.06 -2.14 -13.20
C TYR A 242 -15.13 -3.34 -13.36
N LEU A 243 -15.00 -4.17 -12.32
CA LEU A 243 -14.14 -5.36 -12.37
C LEU A 243 -14.64 -6.33 -13.44
N LEU A 244 -15.96 -6.52 -13.54
CA LEU A 244 -16.57 -7.40 -14.52
C LEU A 244 -16.32 -6.92 -15.96
N MET A 245 -16.51 -5.62 -16.24
CA MET A 245 -16.21 -5.02 -17.54
C MET A 245 -14.72 -5.11 -17.90
N SER A 246 -13.84 -4.93 -16.91
CA SER A 246 -12.38 -5.06 -17.10
C SER A 246 -11.98 -6.51 -17.45
N VAL A 247 -12.55 -7.50 -16.76
CA VAL A 247 -12.35 -8.93 -17.03
C VAL A 247 -12.89 -9.30 -18.41
N GLN A 248 -14.11 -8.88 -18.76
CA GLN A 248 -14.69 -9.12 -20.09
C GLN A 248 -13.81 -8.57 -21.20
N THR A 249 -13.33 -7.33 -21.06
CA THR A 249 -12.42 -6.72 -22.04
C THR A 249 -11.11 -7.53 -22.18
N SER A 250 -10.58 -8.04 -21.07
CA SER A 250 -9.38 -8.91 -21.07
C SER A 250 -9.64 -10.21 -21.85
N ILE A 251 -10.77 -10.88 -21.57
CA ILE A 251 -11.17 -12.12 -22.24
C ILE A 251 -11.38 -11.88 -23.74
N ILE A 252 -12.03 -10.78 -24.13
CA ILE A 252 -12.26 -10.43 -25.54
C ILE A 252 -10.92 -10.24 -26.27
N ARG A 253 -9.99 -9.47 -25.68
CA ARG A 253 -8.64 -9.27 -26.26
C ARG A 253 -7.89 -10.58 -26.42
N ARG A 254 -7.96 -11.46 -25.42
CA ARG A 254 -7.38 -12.81 -25.48
C ARG A 254 -7.98 -13.63 -26.62
N ARG A 255 -9.31 -13.67 -26.72
CA ARG A 255 -10.02 -14.41 -27.78
C ARG A 255 -9.69 -13.88 -29.18
N LEU A 256 -9.55 -12.57 -29.34
CA LEU A 256 -9.11 -11.96 -30.60
C LEU A 256 -7.67 -12.36 -30.95
N GLY A 257 -6.75 -12.34 -29.97
CA GLY A 257 -5.37 -12.79 -30.16
C GLY A 257 -5.26 -14.27 -30.57
N ILE A 258 -5.99 -15.15 -29.87
CA ILE A 258 -6.06 -16.58 -30.21
C ILE A 258 -6.64 -16.78 -31.62
N ARG A 259 -7.70 -16.05 -31.97
CA ARG A 259 -8.31 -16.11 -33.31
C ARG A 259 -7.34 -15.67 -34.41
N ALA A 260 -6.63 -14.56 -34.20
CA ALA A 260 -5.66 -14.05 -35.17
C ALA A 260 -4.49 -15.03 -35.34
N ALA A 261 -3.99 -15.61 -34.24
CA ALA A 261 -2.94 -16.63 -34.28
C ALA A 261 -3.39 -17.87 -35.08
N PHE A 262 -4.61 -18.35 -34.84
CA PHE A 262 -5.19 -19.47 -35.58
C PHE A 262 -5.25 -19.18 -37.10
N GLN A 263 -5.79 -18.01 -37.48
CA GLN A 263 -5.94 -17.63 -38.89
C GLN A 263 -4.60 -17.55 -39.65
N VAL A 264 -3.56 -16.99 -39.01
CA VAL A 264 -2.22 -16.90 -39.62
C VAL A 264 -1.59 -18.29 -39.78
N LEU A 265 -1.71 -19.14 -38.76
CA LEU A 265 -1.19 -20.51 -38.81
C LEU A 265 -1.88 -21.34 -39.90
N THR A 266 -3.20 -21.27 -40.03
CA THR A 266 -3.96 -22.00 -41.06
C THR A 266 -3.68 -21.52 -42.48
N TYR A 267 -3.42 -20.22 -42.66
CA TYR A 267 -3.08 -19.68 -43.99
C TYR A 267 -1.70 -20.14 -44.46
N THR A 268 -0.74 -20.24 -43.55
CA THR A 268 0.64 -20.68 -43.85
C THR A 268 0.68 -22.16 -44.26
N THR A 269 -0.20 -23.00 -43.71
CA THR A 269 -0.28 -24.45 -44.05
C THR A 269 -0.89 -24.73 -45.42
N HIS A 270 -1.63 -23.79 -46.03
CA HIS A 270 -2.14 -23.97 -47.38
C HIS A 270 -1.08 -23.74 -48.48
N THR A 271 0.08 -23.17 -48.16
CA THR A 271 1.13 -22.81 -49.14
C THR A 271 2.39 -23.66 -49.06
N HIS A 272 2.62 -24.40 -47.97
CA HIS A 272 3.71 -25.37 -47.86
C HIS A 272 3.20 -26.70 -47.29
N THR A 273 3.23 -27.74 -48.13
CA THR A 273 3.10 -29.13 -47.70
C THR A 273 4.27 -29.50 -46.78
N HIS A 274 3.91 -29.95 -45.58
CA HIS A 274 4.77 -30.45 -44.50
C HIS A 274 5.63 -29.41 -43.78
N THR A 275 5.30 -29.14 -42.50
CA THR A 275 6.34 -29.01 -41.46
C THR A 275 5.83 -29.40 -40.09
N HIS A 276 6.65 -30.22 -39.45
CA HIS A 276 6.71 -30.56 -38.03
C HIS A 276 6.10 -29.52 -37.09
N THR A 277 5.22 -29.99 -36.22
CA THR A 277 4.92 -29.36 -34.94
C THR A 277 6.22 -29.16 -34.19
N HIS A 278 6.78 -27.95 -34.26
CA HIS A 278 7.85 -27.54 -33.36
C HIS A 278 7.38 -27.85 -31.93
N ARG A 279 8.21 -28.61 -31.19
CA ARG A 279 8.11 -28.86 -29.75
C ARG A 279 8.07 -27.54 -28.99
N CYS A 280 6.94 -26.85 -29.02
CA CYS A 280 6.57 -25.96 -27.96
C CYS A 280 6.18 -26.89 -26.81
N SER A 281 6.84 -26.74 -25.66
CA SER A 281 6.52 -27.39 -24.41
C SER A 281 5.05 -27.16 -24.05
N SER A 282 4.17 -27.99 -24.57
CA SER A 282 2.73 -27.87 -24.49
C SER A 282 2.20 -28.90 -23.48
N PRO A 283 1.05 -28.67 -22.85
CA PRO A 283 0.40 -29.67 -21.99
C PRO A 283 0.16 -30.98 -22.76
N ILE A 284 0.13 -32.12 -22.06
CA ILE A 284 -0.08 -33.47 -22.63
C ILE A 284 -1.34 -33.54 -23.52
N GLU A 285 -2.39 -32.76 -23.22
CA GLU A 285 -3.60 -32.66 -24.05
C GLU A 285 -3.38 -31.97 -25.39
N ALA A 286 -2.48 -30.97 -25.49
CA ALA A 286 -2.12 -30.37 -26.78
C ALA A 286 -1.39 -31.37 -27.70
N GLN A 287 -0.79 -32.40 -27.10
CA GLN A 287 -0.17 -33.52 -27.80
C GLN A 287 -1.21 -34.54 -28.30
N GLN A 288 -2.29 -34.81 -27.54
CA GLN A 288 -3.38 -35.68 -27.98
C GLN A 288 -4.13 -35.14 -29.21
N TYR A 289 -4.30 -33.83 -29.35
CA TYR A 289 -4.89 -33.24 -30.56
C TYR A 289 -3.91 -33.15 -31.74
N ALA A 290 -2.60 -33.29 -31.50
CA ALA A 290 -1.59 -33.27 -32.57
C ALA A 290 -1.61 -34.57 -33.40
N ASP A 291 -2.07 -35.68 -32.82
CA ASP A 291 -2.10 -37.00 -33.48
C ASP A 291 -3.20 -37.12 -34.57
N VAL A 292 -4.18 -36.20 -34.60
CA VAL A 292 -5.30 -36.19 -35.57
C VAL A 292 -4.95 -35.42 -36.86
N GLY A 293 -3.83 -34.70 -36.90
CA GLY A 293 -3.31 -34.00 -38.09
C GLY A 293 -4.04 -32.70 -38.47
N TYR A 294 -5.24 -32.44 -37.92
CA TYR A 294 -5.98 -31.19 -38.07
C TYR A 294 -6.61 -30.75 -36.73
N MET A 295 -6.68 -29.44 -36.51
CA MET A 295 -7.23 -28.86 -35.28
C MET A 295 -8.27 -27.79 -35.61
N ASP A 296 -9.50 -27.95 -35.11
CA ASP A 296 -10.55 -26.96 -35.27
C ASP A 296 -10.34 -25.75 -34.35
N ARG A 297 -10.97 -24.62 -34.70
CA ARG A 297 -10.89 -23.35 -33.96
C ARG A 297 -11.31 -23.51 -32.50
N GLU A 298 -12.33 -24.32 -32.22
CA GLU A 298 -12.78 -24.54 -30.84
C GLU A 298 -11.77 -25.35 -30.02
N GLN A 299 -11.13 -26.33 -30.66
CA GLN A 299 -10.08 -27.15 -30.05
C GLN A 299 -8.83 -26.29 -29.76
N PHE A 300 -8.42 -25.45 -30.71
CA PHE A 300 -7.31 -24.50 -30.52
C PHE A 300 -7.57 -23.55 -29.35
N ARG A 301 -8.81 -23.06 -29.19
CA ARG A 301 -9.20 -22.23 -28.04
C ARG A 301 -9.09 -23.00 -26.71
N LYS A 302 -9.58 -24.25 -26.66
CA LYS A 302 -9.53 -25.08 -25.45
C LYS A 302 -8.11 -25.28 -24.93
N ILE A 303 -7.12 -25.44 -25.81
CA ILE A 303 -5.69 -25.56 -25.41
C ILE A 303 -5.24 -24.35 -24.59
N PHE A 304 -5.58 -23.14 -25.03
CA PHE A 304 -5.24 -21.93 -24.28
C PHE A 304 -6.02 -21.80 -22.97
N ASP A 305 -7.24 -22.33 -22.89
CA ASP A 305 -8.00 -22.37 -21.63
C ASP A 305 -7.38 -23.35 -20.62
N GLU A 306 -6.78 -24.44 -21.10
CA GLU A 306 -6.04 -25.39 -20.25
C GLU A 306 -4.72 -24.81 -19.73
N LEU A 307 -4.03 -24.02 -20.56
CA LEU A 307 -2.81 -23.29 -20.17
C LEU A 307 -3.06 -22.26 -19.05
N ASP A 308 -4.30 -21.77 -18.91
CA ASP A 308 -4.69 -20.82 -17.88
C ASP A 308 -5.08 -21.50 -16.55
N LYS A 309 -5.22 -22.84 -16.51
CA LYS A 309 -5.49 -23.54 -15.25
C LYS A 309 -4.24 -23.51 -14.38
N ASP A 310 -4.42 -23.06 -13.13
CA ASP A 310 -3.36 -23.08 -12.13
C ASP A 310 -2.92 -24.53 -11.86
N ARG A 311 -1.71 -24.89 -12.29
CA ARG A 311 -1.14 -26.20 -11.95
C ARG A 311 -0.73 -26.18 -10.49
N ILE A 312 -1.29 -27.11 -9.71
CA ILE A 312 -0.81 -27.39 -8.35
C ILE A 312 0.64 -27.86 -8.50
N LYS A 313 1.58 -27.12 -7.89
CA LYS A 313 2.99 -27.53 -7.88
C LYS A 313 3.10 -28.79 -7.04
N GLU A 314 3.44 -29.91 -7.67
CA GLU A 314 3.80 -31.12 -6.95
C GLU A 314 5.15 -30.92 -6.25
N HIS A 315 5.21 -31.34 -4.98
CA HIS A 315 6.43 -31.27 -4.20
C HIS A 315 7.38 -32.41 -4.62
N PRO A 316 8.71 -32.18 -4.61
CA PRO A 316 9.66 -33.22 -4.96
C PRO A 316 9.57 -34.40 -3.97
N PRO A 317 9.88 -35.63 -4.42
CA PRO A 317 9.88 -36.80 -3.55
C PRO A 317 10.93 -36.68 -2.44
N LEU A 318 10.66 -37.35 -1.32
CA LEU A 318 11.56 -37.41 -0.16
C LEU A 318 12.90 -38.07 -0.55
N PRO A 319 14.05 -37.60 -0.01
CA PRO A 319 15.34 -38.24 -0.24
C PRO A 319 15.37 -39.65 0.34
N GLN A 320 16.03 -40.59 -0.34
CA GLN A 320 16.22 -41.97 0.17
C GLN A 320 17.60 -42.11 0.81
N TYR A 321 17.65 -42.57 2.05
CA TYR A 321 18.89 -42.84 2.78
C TYR A 321 19.24 -44.32 2.75
N ASN A 322 20.52 -44.66 2.60
CA ASN A 322 20.97 -46.06 2.51
C ASN A 322 20.92 -46.81 3.85
N SER A 323 21.05 -46.11 4.99
CA SER A 323 21.05 -46.75 6.30
C SER A 323 19.63 -46.85 6.89
N PRO A 324 19.27 -47.96 7.57
CA PRO A 324 17.95 -48.14 8.18
C PRO A 324 17.68 -47.19 9.34
N VAL A 325 18.74 -46.71 10.02
CA VAL A 325 18.63 -45.74 11.13
C VAL A 325 18.19 -44.36 10.61
N LEU A 326 18.82 -43.87 9.52
CA LEU A 326 18.44 -42.59 8.91
C LEU A 326 17.03 -42.64 8.31
N GLN A 327 16.59 -43.78 7.79
CA GLN A 327 15.21 -43.96 7.33
C GLN A 327 14.20 -43.88 8.48
N ARG A 328 14.46 -44.52 9.63
CA ARG A 328 13.61 -44.38 10.83
C ARG A 328 13.57 -42.93 11.33
N LEU A 329 14.71 -42.25 11.36
CA LEU A 329 14.78 -40.84 11.76
C LEU A 329 14.01 -39.94 10.79
N GLN A 330 14.09 -40.19 9.49
CA GLN A 330 13.34 -39.45 8.48
C GLN A 330 11.82 -39.57 8.69
N VAL A 331 11.33 -40.77 8.99
CA VAL A 331 9.90 -40.99 9.28
C VAL A 331 9.47 -40.19 10.51
N VAL A 332 10.25 -40.24 11.60
CA VAL A 332 9.98 -39.47 12.83
C VAL A 332 9.97 -37.96 12.55
N PHE A 333 10.97 -37.44 11.85
CA PHE A 333 11.12 -36.01 11.58
C PHE A 333 10.14 -35.47 10.53
N SER A 334 9.62 -36.33 9.66
CA SER A 334 8.54 -35.96 8.72
C SER A 334 7.15 -35.94 9.37
N HIS A 335 7.03 -36.42 10.62
CA HIS A 335 5.72 -36.56 11.27
C HIS A 335 5.11 -35.19 11.59
N TYR A 336 3.78 -35.11 11.44
CA TYR A 336 2.98 -33.92 11.77
C TYR A 336 3.20 -33.37 13.19
N TYR A 337 3.58 -34.21 14.16
CA TYR A 337 3.82 -33.81 15.54
C TYR A 337 5.00 -32.85 15.68
N LEU A 338 6.01 -32.91 14.81
CA LEU A 338 7.12 -31.96 14.84
C LEU A 338 6.64 -30.53 14.53
N THR A 339 5.66 -30.39 13.64
CA THR A 339 5.05 -29.10 13.31
C THR A 339 4.22 -28.57 14.48
N ILE A 340 3.43 -29.44 15.12
CA ILE A 340 2.67 -29.09 16.34
C ILE A 340 3.61 -28.64 17.46
N LEU A 341 4.68 -29.39 17.71
CA LEU A 341 5.67 -29.07 18.74
C LEU A 341 6.31 -27.71 18.49
N GLY A 342 6.75 -27.45 17.25
CA GLY A 342 7.30 -26.14 16.91
C GLY A 342 6.28 -25.02 17.10
N ASN A 343 4.99 -25.26 16.82
CA ASN A 343 3.93 -24.26 17.02
C ASN A 343 3.72 -23.98 18.51
N ALA A 344 3.75 -25.02 19.35
CA ALA A 344 3.69 -24.88 20.80
C ALA A 344 4.90 -24.10 21.34
N VAL A 345 6.12 -24.36 20.85
CA VAL A 345 7.33 -23.62 21.24
C VAL A 345 7.27 -22.16 20.77
N ALA A 346 6.78 -21.89 19.57
CA ALA A 346 6.59 -20.53 19.08
C ALA A 346 5.59 -19.76 19.95
N LEU A 347 4.47 -20.39 20.33
CA LEU A 347 3.49 -19.79 21.24
C LEU A 347 4.08 -19.54 22.63
N ALA A 348 4.83 -20.51 23.18
CA ALA A 348 5.50 -20.36 24.47
C ALA A 348 6.52 -19.20 24.46
N ASN A 349 7.27 -19.04 23.36
CA ASN A 349 8.21 -17.94 23.21
C ASN A 349 7.50 -16.58 23.20
N VAL A 350 6.40 -16.43 22.43
CA VAL A 350 5.60 -15.20 22.43
C VAL A 350 5.05 -14.90 23.83
N MET A 351 4.52 -15.90 24.53
CA MET A 351 4.03 -15.74 25.90
C MET A 351 5.14 -15.29 26.86
N CYS A 352 6.34 -15.87 26.74
CA CYS A 352 7.51 -15.50 27.54
C CYS A 352 7.95 -14.05 27.28
N ILE A 353 7.98 -13.61 26.02
CA ILE A 353 8.30 -12.22 25.69
C ILE A 353 7.21 -11.29 26.22
N CYS A 354 5.94 -11.63 26.08
CA CYS A 354 4.83 -10.84 26.60
C CYS A 354 4.95 -10.65 28.13
N THR A 355 5.21 -11.71 28.89
CA THR A 355 5.36 -11.59 30.35
C THR A 355 6.56 -10.74 30.73
N ILE A 356 7.70 -10.91 30.05
CA ILE A 356 8.90 -10.13 30.37
C ILE A 356 8.75 -8.66 29.95
N LEU A 357 8.05 -8.37 28.85
CA LEU A 357 7.77 -7.01 28.42
C LEU A 357 6.86 -6.29 29.42
N VAL A 358 5.86 -6.98 29.98
CA VAL A 358 5.01 -6.47 31.06
C VAL A 358 5.81 -6.27 32.35
N LEU A 359 6.65 -7.23 32.75
CA LEU A 359 7.48 -7.09 33.96
C LEU A 359 8.52 -5.96 33.85
N ASN A 360 8.96 -5.64 32.64
CA ASN A 360 9.93 -4.58 32.37
C ASN A 360 9.31 -3.22 32.02
N SER A 361 7.98 -3.11 31.86
CA SER A 361 7.35 -1.85 31.44
C SER A 361 7.45 -0.77 32.51
N GLU A 362 7.50 -1.16 33.79
CA GLU A 362 7.62 -0.24 34.93
C GLU A 362 9.07 0.00 35.36
N LYS A 363 10.03 -0.79 34.84
CA LYS A 363 11.45 -0.71 35.24
C LYS A 363 12.25 0.27 34.39
N SER A 364 13.06 1.08 35.05
CA SER A 364 14.01 1.99 34.38
C SER A 364 15.05 1.20 33.56
N ILE A 365 15.71 1.83 32.57
CA ILE A 365 16.68 1.16 31.68
C ILE A 365 17.84 0.52 32.48
N ALA A 366 18.20 1.11 33.62
CA ALA A 366 19.29 0.64 34.48
C ALA A 366 18.92 -0.58 35.35
N GLU A 367 17.63 -0.80 35.64
CA GLU A 367 17.13 -1.88 36.50
C GLU A 367 16.68 -3.12 35.70
N ARG A 368 16.85 -3.10 34.38
CA ARG A 368 16.45 -4.21 33.50
C ARG A 368 17.55 -5.27 33.43
N ASP A 369 17.20 -6.48 33.86
CA ASP A 369 18.03 -7.67 33.72
C ASP A 369 18.02 -8.20 32.27
N ASN A 370 18.78 -7.57 31.38
CA ASN A 370 18.87 -7.96 29.97
C ASN A 370 19.53 -9.34 29.78
N TYR A 371 20.32 -9.80 30.76
CA TYR A 371 21.04 -11.07 30.69
C TYR A 371 20.11 -12.29 30.61
N ILE A 372 19.06 -12.34 31.43
CA ILE A 372 18.10 -13.46 31.44
C ILE A 372 17.34 -13.51 30.09
N MET A 373 16.95 -12.36 29.56
CA MET A 373 16.29 -12.24 28.26
C MET A 373 17.14 -12.80 27.12
N GLU A 374 18.44 -12.48 27.10
CA GLU A 374 19.34 -12.97 26.07
C GLU A 374 19.55 -14.48 26.12
N ILE A 375 19.65 -15.07 27.33
CA ILE A 375 19.73 -16.52 27.49
C ILE A 375 18.48 -17.19 26.95
N ILE A 376 17.30 -16.68 27.31
CA ILE A 376 16.01 -17.22 26.86
C ILE A 376 15.92 -17.13 25.33
N ASN A 377 16.25 -15.97 24.76
CA ASN A 377 16.26 -15.76 23.31
C ASN A 377 17.23 -16.71 22.60
N LEU A 378 18.43 -16.91 23.14
CA LEU A 378 19.42 -17.85 22.61
C LEU A 378 18.88 -19.29 22.61
N CYS A 379 18.28 -19.74 23.72
CA CYS A 379 17.69 -21.08 23.82
C CYS A 379 16.62 -21.31 22.75
N PHE A 380 15.73 -20.33 22.53
CA PHE A 380 14.70 -20.44 21.48
C PHE A 380 15.31 -20.43 20.07
N ILE A 381 16.28 -19.56 19.79
CA ILE A 381 16.95 -19.49 18.49
C ILE A 381 17.67 -20.80 18.17
N LEU A 382 18.34 -21.41 19.15
CA LEU A 382 18.99 -22.72 18.99
C LEU A 382 17.97 -23.83 18.70
N TYR A 383 16.82 -23.82 19.39
CA TYR A 383 15.72 -24.74 19.07
C TYR A 383 15.23 -24.55 17.63
N TYR A 384 15.11 -23.30 17.15
CA TYR A 384 14.66 -23.04 15.79
C TYR A 384 15.67 -23.42 14.71
N MET A 385 16.96 -23.23 14.99
CA MET A 385 18.02 -23.77 14.14
C MET A 385 17.93 -25.30 14.07
N PHE A 386 17.70 -25.96 15.20
CA PHE A 386 17.50 -27.40 15.25
C PHE A 386 16.26 -27.85 14.45
N GLU A 387 15.10 -27.19 14.63
CA GLU A 387 13.87 -27.46 13.86
C GLU A 387 14.12 -27.34 12.35
N MET A 388 14.85 -26.30 11.92
CA MET A 388 15.22 -26.09 10.52
C MET A 388 16.13 -27.20 9.99
N CYS A 389 17.20 -27.56 10.71
CA CYS A 389 18.12 -28.62 10.34
C CYS A 389 17.40 -29.98 10.19
N VAL A 390 16.53 -30.29 11.14
CA VAL A 390 15.72 -31.52 11.13
C VAL A 390 14.78 -31.56 9.91
N LYS A 391 14.10 -30.45 9.58
CA LYS A 391 13.23 -30.36 8.39
C LYS A 391 14.02 -30.48 7.08
N ILE A 392 15.20 -29.85 6.98
CA ILE A 392 16.07 -29.98 5.80
C ILE A 392 16.55 -31.42 5.64
N PHE A 393 16.88 -32.10 6.74
CA PHE A 393 17.25 -33.52 6.71
C PHE A 393 16.07 -34.41 6.27
N ALA A 394 14.85 -34.15 6.76
CA ALA A 394 13.68 -34.97 6.42
C ALA A 394 13.22 -34.81 4.96
N PHE A 395 13.09 -33.57 4.48
CA PHE A 395 12.54 -33.25 3.15
C PHE A 395 13.60 -33.09 2.06
N GLY A 396 14.88 -32.97 2.44
CA GLY A 396 15.95 -32.52 1.56
C GLY A 396 15.85 -31.03 1.22
N TRP A 397 16.94 -30.46 0.71
CA TRP A 397 17.03 -29.03 0.37
C TRP A 397 15.94 -28.58 -0.62
N ARG A 398 15.68 -29.37 -1.66
CA ARG A 398 14.66 -29.07 -2.68
C ARG A 398 13.24 -29.21 -2.14
N GLY A 399 13.00 -30.17 -1.24
CA GLY A 399 11.69 -30.34 -0.59
C GLY A 399 11.38 -29.21 0.37
N TYR A 400 12.35 -28.81 1.19
CA TYR A 400 12.20 -27.68 2.12
C TYR A 400 11.84 -26.38 1.41
N LEU A 401 12.56 -26.03 0.33
CA LEU A 401 12.31 -24.83 -0.48
C LEU A 401 11.02 -24.89 -1.31
N SER A 402 10.34 -26.03 -1.38
CA SER A 402 9.07 -26.14 -2.09
C SER A 402 7.89 -25.58 -1.27
N TYR A 403 7.98 -25.64 0.07
CA TYR A 403 6.94 -25.16 0.98
C TYR A 403 7.16 -23.70 1.37
N ARG A 404 6.19 -22.82 1.04
CA ARG A 404 6.27 -21.38 1.35
C ARG A 404 6.39 -21.08 2.85
N ASN A 405 5.70 -21.84 3.70
CA ASN A 405 5.77 -21.67 5.16
C ASN A 405 7.18 -21.97 5.69
N ASN A 406 7.83 -23.00 5.16
CA ASN A 406 9.20 -23.36 5.53
C ASN A 406 10.20 -22.31 5.05
N ILE A 407 10.04 -21.74 3.85
CA ILE A 407 10.89 -20.64 3.38
C ILE A 407 10.81 -19.43 4.32
N PHE A 408 9.59 -19.04 4.73
CA PHE A 408 9.38 -17.93 5.65
C PHE A 408 10.00 -18.21 7.03
N ASP A 409 9.78 -19.41 7.57
CA ASP A 409 10.33 -19.83 8.85
C ASP A 409 11.86 -19.86 8.83
N GLY A 410 12.45 -20.48 7.81
CA GLY A 410 13.91 -20.54 7.61
C GLY A 410 14.55 -19.17 7.39
N PHE A 411 13.87 -18.25 6.68
CA PHE A 411 14.35 -16.88 6.56
C PHE A 411 14.40 -16.17 7.91
N LEU A 412 13.34 -16.28 8.72
CA LEU A 412 13.28 -15.67 10.05
C LEU A 412 14.30 -16.30 11.02
N THR A 413 14.54 -17.61 10.97
CA THR A 413 15.56 -18.25 11.81
C THR A 413 16.97 -17.78 11.48
N ILE A 414 17.31 -17.67 10.20
CA ILE A 414 18.61 -17.16 9.76
C ILE A 414 18.78 -15.70 10.17
N LEU A 415 17.75 -14.86 9.97
CA LEU A 415 17.78 -13.46 10.38
C LEU A 415 17.97 -13.29 11.89
N LEU A 416 17.24 -14.04 12.70
CA LEU A 416 17.38 -14.04 14.17
C LEU A 416 18.76 -14.51 14.62
N LEU A 417 19.30 -15.55 13.97
CA LEU A 417 20.63 -16.07 14.28
C LEU A 417 21.72 -15.02 13.97
N VAL A 418 21.65 -14.37 12.80
CA VAL A 418 22.60 -13.30 12.42
C VAL A 418 22.55 -12.15 13.42
N LEU A 419 21.36 -11.72 13.83
CA LEU A 419 21.20 -10.67 14.84
C LEU A 419 21.76 -11.09 16.20
N GLN A 420 21.49 -12.32 16.65
CA GLN A 420 22.02 -12.83 17.92
C GLN A 420 23.55 -12.94 17.92
N ILE A 421 24.14 -13.40 16.82
CA ILE A 421 25.61 -13.44 16.65
C ILE A 421 26.17 -12.02 16.65
N THR A 422 25.51 -11.07 15.98
CA THR A 422 25.93 -9.66 15.96
C THR A 422 25.93 -9.06 17.36
N ILE A 423 24.90 -9.34 18.17
CA ILE A 423 24.83 -8.92 19.59
C ILE A 423 26.00 -9.54 20.37
N TYR A 424 26.24 -10.85 20.24
CA TYR A 424 27.32 -11.54 20.95
C TYR A 424 28.71 -11.02 20.60
N VAL A 425 28.98 -10.75 19.31
CA VAL A 425 30.26 -10.21 18.83
C VAL A 425 30.48 -8.79 19.33
N THR A 426 29.43 -7.95 19.32
CA THR A 426 29.53 -6.54 19.68
C THR A 426 29.66 -6.33 21.19
N TYR A 427 28.95 -7.13 22.00
CA TYR A 427 28.81 -6.89 23.44
C TYR A 427 29.47 -7.94 24.35
N ARG A 428 30.09 -8.99 23.78
CA ARG A 428 30.95 -10.01 24.40
C ARG A 428 30.61 -10.36 25.87
N LEU A 429 29.89 -11.47 26.09
CA LEU A 429 29.66 -12.03 27.43
C LEU A 429 30.99 -12.47 28.10
N PRO A 430 31.24 -12.21 29.40
CA PRO A 430 30.39 -11.58 30.41
C PRO A 430 30.54 -10.05 30.43
N TYR A 431 29.46 -9.34 30.73
CA TYR A 431 29.35 -7.88 30.81
C TYR A 431 30.26 -7.25 31.89
N SER A 432 31.58 -7.35 31.72
CA SER A 432 32.55 -6.70 32.58
C SER A 432 32.75 -5.27 32.06
N HIS A 433 32.08 -4.33 32.74
CA HIS A 433 32.07 -2.88 32.52
C HIS A 433 31.40 -2.40 31.21
N TRP A 434 30.09 -2.21 31.32
CA TRP A 434 29.26 -1.45 30.38
C TRP A 434 29.68 0.03 30.41
N ASN A 435 30.43 0.49 29.40
CA ASN A 435 30.60 1.93 29.17
C ASN A 435 29.49 2.39 28.21
N PRO A 436 28.58 3.29 28.63
CA PRO A 436 27.44 3.75 27.82
C PRO A 436 27.84 4.61 26.61
N SER A 437 29.14 4.80 26.35
CA SER A 437 29.69 5.72 25.36
C SER A 437 30.26 5.06 24.10
N SER A 438 30.25 3.72 23.98
CA SER A 438 30.60 3.06 22.70
C SER A 438 29.40 3.11 21.76
N HIS A 439 29.25 4.21 21.04
CA HIS A 439 28.29 4.39 19.95
C HIS A 439 28.59 3.41 18.80
N GLY A 440 28.11 2.18 18.91
CA GLY A 440 27.72 1.42 17.72
C GLY A 440 26.50 2.08 17.06
N VAL A 441 26.20 1.71 15.82
CA VAL A 441 25.09 2.28 15.03
C VAL A 441 23.71 2.14 15.72
N MET A 442 23.58 1.21 16.68
CA MET A 442 22.35 0.95 17.44
C MET A 442 22.70 0.36 18.82
N SER A 443 22.02 0.79 19.88
CA SER A 443 22.26 0.36 21.26
C SER A 443 21.88 -1.10 21.51
N LEU A 444 22.47 -1.74 22.52
CA LEU A 444 22.16 -3.14 22.89
C LEU A 444 20.66 -3.34 23.09
N TRP A 445 20.02 -2.39 23.79
CA TRP A 445 18.59 -2.47 24.08
C TRP A 445 17.73 -2.37 22.82
N GLU A 446 18.11 -1.51 21.87
CA GLU A 446 17.44 -1.42 20.57
C GLU A 446 17.62 -2.72 19.76
N MET A 447 18.82 -3.34 19.80
CA MET A 447 19.09 -4.62 19.14
C MET A 447 18.26 -5.77 19.73
N VAL A 448 18.20 -5.86 21.07
CA VAL A 448 17.36 -6.84 21.78
C VAL A 448 15.89 -6.59 21.50
N ARG A 449 15.44 -5.33 21.47
CA ARG A 449 14.06 -4.97 21.10
C ARG A 449 13.73 -5.40 19.67
N LEU A 450 14.65 -5.21 18.73
CA LEU A 450 14.47 -5.64 17.33
C LEU A 450 14.39 -7.17 17.22
N VAL A 451 15.23 -7.92 17.94
CA VAL A 451 15.12 -9.39 18.04
C VAL A 451 13.76 -9.81 18.59
N ASN A 452 13.30 -9.19 19.69
CA ASN A 452 11.99 -9.49 20.28
C ASN A 452 10.84 -9.20 19.31
N MET A 453 10.89 -8.09 18.55
CA MET A 453 9.90 -7.78 17.51
C MET A 453 9.88 -8.84 16.39
N LEU A 454 11.06 -9.33 15.97
CA LEU A 454 11.16 -10.39 14.97
C LEU A 454 10.67 -11.75 15.46
N ILE A 455 10.83 -12.04 16.75
CA ILE A 455 10.25 -13.24 17.37
C ILE A 455 8.71 -13.17 17.33
N VAL A 456 8.10 -12.01 17.60
CA VAL A 456 6.64 -11.83 17.51
C VAL A 456 6.14 -12.12 16.09
N PHE A 457 6.87 -11.73 15.04
CA PHE A 457 6.51 -12.07 13.66
C PHE A 457 6.46 -13.59 13.39
N ARG A 458 7.17 -14.42 14.16
CA ARG A 458 7.08 -15.89 14.00
C ARG A 458 5.73 -16.45 14.40
N PHE A 459 4.93 -15.74 15.19
CA PHE A 459 3.54 -16.10 15.44
C PHE A 459 2.72 -16.22 14.13
N LEU A 460 3.09 -15.47 13.09
CA LEU A 460 2.43 -15.53 11.78
C LEU A 460 2.50 -16.92 11.13
N ARG A 461 3.41 -17.81 11.56
CA ARG A 461 3.49 -19.20 11.08
C ARG A 461 2.26 -20.03 11.42
N ILE A 462 1.50 -19.64 12.45
CA ILE A 462 0.29 -20.34 12.91
C ILE A 462 -0.91 -20.02 11.99
N ILE A 463 -0.90 -18.86 11.33
CA ILE A 463 -2.01 -18.36 10.50
C ILE A 463 -2.41 -19.35 9.38
N PRO A 464 -1.47 -19.93 8.60
CA PRO A 464 -1.83 -20.86 7.53
C PRO A 464 -2.42 -22.19 8.01
N ASP A 465 -2.14 -22.61 9.25
CA ASP A 465 -2.61 -23.89 9.80
C ASP A 465 -4.11 -23.82 10.18
N ILE A 466 -4.60 -22.63 10.52
CA ILE A 466 -6.01 -22.39 10.82
C ILE A 466 -6.77 -22.07 9.53
N LYS A 467 -7.63 -22.99 9.08
CA LYS A 467 -8.40 -22.86 7.81
C LYS A 467 -9.07 -21.50 7.62
N LEU A 468 -9.69 -20.97 8.67
CA LEU A 468 -10.36 -19.66 8.64
C LEU A 468 -9.36 -18.52 8.43
N MET A 469 -8.24 -18.51 9.18
CA MET A 469 -7.23 -17.46 9.10
C MET A 469 -6.43 -17.52 7.80
N ALA A 470 -6.14 -18.72 7.30
CA ALA A 470 -5.54 -18.92 5.98
C ALA A 470 -6.43 -18.37 4.85
N LEU A 471 -7.75 -18.55 4.97
CA LEU A 471 -8.72 -17.96 4.04
C LEU A 471 -8.66 -16.42 4.11
N VAL A 472 -8.70 -15.82 5.29
CA VAL A 472 -8.61 -14.36 5.46
C VAL A 472 -7.26 -13.81 4.93
N ALA A 473 -6.14 -14.46 5.25
CA ALA A 473 -4.82 -14.02 4.78
C ALA A 473 -4.69 -14.11 3.25
N SER A 474 -5.17 -15.19 2.64
CA SER A 474 -5.13 -15.36 1.18
C SER A 474 -6.06 -14.36 0.47
N THR A 475 -7.23 -14.05 1.03
CA THR A 475 -8.12 -13.03 0.46
C THR A 475 -7.52 -11.63 0.57
N LEU A 476 -6.88 -11.28 1.69
CA LEU A 476 -6.16 -10.01 1.86
C LEU A 476 -5.01 -9.87 0.86
N LEU A 477 -4.16 -10.89 0.72
CA LEU A 477 -3.03 -10.86 -0.21
C LEU A 477 -3.47 -10.73 -1.67
N ASP A 478 -4.57 -11.38 -2.03
CA ASP A 478 -5.12 -11.23 -3.38
C ASP A 478 -5.80 -9.88 -3.58
N LEU A 479 -6.46 -9.34 -2.55
CA LEU A 479 -7.02 -8.00 -2.59
C LEU A 479 -5.91 -6.97 -2.88
N LEU A 480 -4.76 -7.08 -2.20
CA LEU A 480 -3.59 -6.21 -2.45
C LEU A 480 -3.12 -6.25 -3.92
N LYS A 481 -3.12 -7.44 -4.55
CA LYS A 481 -2.76 -7.56 -5.99
C LYS A 481 -3.75 -6.81 -6.87
N ASN A 482 -5.04 -6.88 -6.56
CA ASN A 482 -6.10 -6.20 -7.30
C ASN A 482 -6.11 -4.68 -7.05
N LEU A 483 -5.69 -4.25 -5.86
CA LEU A 483 -5.59 -2.84 -5.46
C LEU A 483 -4.36 -2.12 -6.02
N ARG A 484 -3.40 -2.83 -6.65
CA ARG A 484 -2.15 -2.22 -7.15
C ARG A 484 -2.38 -0.97 -8.01
N ALA A 485 -3.38 -0.98 -8.89
CA ALA A 485 -3.67 0.21 -9.71
C ALA A 485 -4.31 1.35 -8.91
N PHE A 486 -5.12 1.05 -7.91
CA PHE A 486 -5.73 2.05 -7.03
C PHE A 486 -4.70 2.69 -6.11
N ALA A 487 -3.84 1.86 -5.51
CA ALA A 487 -2.68 2.35 -4.76
C ALA A 487 -1.77 3.21 -5.65
N GLY A 488 -1.56 2.83 -6.92
CA GLY A 488 -0.82 3.65 -7.88
C GLY A 488 -1.44 5.04 -8.11
N ILE A 489 -2.78 5.14 -8.21
CA ILE A 489 -3.46 6.45 -8.31
C ILE A 489 -3.31 7.24 -7.01
N LEU A 490 -3.39 6.59 -5.85
CA LEU A 490 -3.17 7.26 -4.56
C LEU A 490 -1.77 7.90 -4.51
N VAL A 491 -0.74 7.14 -4.89
CA VAL A 491 0.64 7.64 -4.95
C VAL A 491 0.76 8.86 -5.85
N VAL A 492 0.08 8.86 -7.00
CA VAL A 492 0.07 10.03 -7.92
C VAL A 492 -0.55 11.25 -7.24
N VAL A 493 -1.69 11.08 -6.56
CA VAL A 493 -2.40 12.17 -5.88
C VAL A 493 -1.59 12.73 -4.71
N TYR A 494 -1.02 11.86 -3.86
CA TYR A 494 -0.11 12.26 -2.78
C TYR A 494 1.10 13.03 -3.31
N TYR A 495 1.73 12.54 -4.38
CA TYR A 495 2.92 13.18 -4.94
C TYR A 495 2.62 14.61 -5.43
N VAL A 496 1.52 14.80 -6.15
CA VAL A 496 1.13 16.13 -6.66
C VAL A 496 0.84 17.08 -5.50
N TYR A 497 0.06 16.66 -4.51
CA TYR A 497 -0.24 17.48 -3.33
C TYR A 497 1.00 17.76 -2.48
N ALA A 498 1.89 16.80 -2.26
CA ALA A 498 3.11 17.00 -1.49
C ALA A 498 4.02 18.03 -2.15
N VAL A 499 4.28 17.90 -3.46
CA VAL A 499 5.10 18.89 -4.20
C VAL A 499 4.44 20.27 -4.20
N PHE A 500 3.12 20.33 -4.41
CA PHE A 500 2.39 21.61 -4.38
C PHE A 500 2.38 22.25 -2.98
N GLY A 501 2.26 21.44 -1.92
CA GLY A 501 2.33 21.89 -0.53
C GLY A 501 3.70 22.44 -0.16
N ILE A 502 4.79 21.79 -0.59
CA ILE A 502 6.16 22.31 -0.39
C ILE A 502 6.29 23.68 -1.07
N TRP A 503 5.87 23.83 -2.32
CA TRP A 503 5.95 25.13 -3.02
C TRP A 503 5.17 26.26 -2.34
N LEU A 504 4.08 25.95 -1.64
CA LEU A 504 3.25 26.94 -0.97
C LEU A 504 3.70 27.25 0.46
N PHE A 505 4.25 26.25 1.16
CA PHE A 505 4.35 26.28 2.63
C PHE A 505 5.74 25.91 3.17
N GLU A 506 6.75 25.70 2.31
CA GLU A 506 8.12 25.44 2.73
C GLU A 506 8.65 26.57 3.63
N GLY A 507 9.11 26.21 4.84
CA GLY A 507 9.65 27.15 5.81
C GLY A 507 8.61 28.12 6.41
N ALA A 508 7.31 27.86 6.26
CA ALA A 508 6.25 28.68 6.85
C ALA A 508 6.21 28.58 8.38
N ILE A 509 6.40 27.38 8.92
CA ILE A 509 6.37 27.11 10.36
C ILE A 509 7.80 27.15 10.89
N LYS A 510 8.17 28.24 11.58
CA LYS A 510 9.49 28.39 12.19
C LYS A 510 9.38 28.43 13.72
N PRO A 511 10.28 27.74 14.44
CA PRO A 511 10.35 27.87 15.87
C PRO A 511 10.79 29.31 16.24
N PRO A 512 10.23 29.92 17.29
CA PRO A 512 10.71 31.19 17.81
C PRO A 512 12.22 31.13 18.13
N PRO A 513 13.01 32.15 17.75
CA PRO A 513 14.48 32.12 17.88
C PRO A 513 15.01 32.06 19.32
N GLU A 514 14.16 32.24 20.34
CA GLU A 514 14.59 32.40 21.74
C GLU A 514 14.60 31.10 22.57
N ILE A 515 14.17 29.96 22.04
CA ILE A 515 13.98 28.75 22.87
C ILE A 515 14.96 27.64 22.46
N ARG A 516 16.19 27.70 22.99
CA ARG A 516 16.92 26.45 23.23
C ARG A 516 16.25 25.79 24.44
N TYR A 517 15.88 24.52 24.32
CA TYR A 517 15.11 23.69 25.28
C TYR A 517 15.57 23.69 26.76
N GLU A 518 16.65 24.38 27.10
CA GLU A 518 17.22 24.47 28.45
C GLU A 518 16.57 25.53 29.35
N ASN A 519 15.78 26.47 28.80
CA ASN A 519 15.11 27.52 29.58
C ASN A 519 13.57 27.44 29.49
N ILE A 520 12.96 26.28 29.80
CA ILE A 520 11.50 26.13 29.98
C ILE A 520 11.07 26.70 31.35
N THR A 521 11.50 27.92 31.64
CA THR A 521 11.00 28.73 32.76
C THR A 521 10.52 30.11 32.29
N SER A 522 10.42 30.34 30.98
CA SER A 522 9.71 31.50 30.46
C SER A 522 8.22 31.21 30.40
N ASN A 523 7.42 32.03 31.10
CA ASN A 523 5.96 32.10 31.07
C ASN A 523 5.41 32.34 29.65
N PHE A 524 5.48 31.36 28.77
CA PHE A 524 4.75 31.36 27.51
C PHE A 524 3.43 30.59 27.73
N SER A 525 2.36 31.33 28.05
CA SER A 525 1.02 30.78 28.09
C SER A 525 0.52 30.62 26.65
N MET A 526 0.85 29.49 26.01
CA MET A 526 0.19 29.09 24.77
C MET A 526 -1.26 28.73 25.06
N GLU A 527 -2.19 29.16 24.21
CA GLU A 527 -3.58 28.75 24.32
C GLU A 527 -3.69 27.23 24.20
N CYS A 528 -4.47 26.62 25.09
CA CYS A 528 -4.68 25.18 25.10
C CYS A 528 -5.43 24.72 23.82
N GLY A 529 -5.06 23.58 23.26
CA GLY A 529 -5.66 23.00 22.05
C GLY A 529 -5.02 23.47 20.73
N THR A 530 -3.98 24.29 20.78
CA THR A 530 -3.29 24.82 19.60
C THR A 530 -2.23 23.87 19.05
N TYR A 531 -1.86 24.05 17.77
CA TYR A 531 -0.80 23.28 17.08
C TYR A 531 0.52 23.30 17.87
N GLU A 532 0.87 24.45 18.43
CA GLU A 532 2.09 24.70 19.19
C GLU A 532 2.11 23.93 20.52
N GLN A 533 1.00 23.96 21.26
CA GLN A 533 0.88 23.29 22.56
C GLN A 533 0.84 21.75 22.41
N LEU A 534 0.22 21.24 21.35
CA LEU A 534 0.14 19.80 21.08
C LEU A 534 1.44 19.20 20.54
N GLY A 535 2.46 20.03 20.27
CA GLY A 535 3.76 19.57 19.78
C GLY A 535 3.70 19.04 18.35
N TYR A 536 2.82 19.57 17.50
CA TYR A 536 2.66 19.12 16.10
C TYR A 536 3.75 19.63 15.14
N TRP A 537 4.82 20.24 15.65
CA TRP A 537 5.98 20.75 14.90
C TRP A 537 6.57 19.80 13.84
N PRO A 538 6.66 18.46 14.05
CA PRO A 538 7.17 17.54 13.03
C PRO A 538 6.29 17.45 11.77
N ASN A 539 5.02 17.87 11.87
CA ASN A 539 4.04 17.84 10.79
C ASN A 539 4.10 19.17 10.04
N ASN A 540 5.02 19.25 9.07
CA ASN A 540 5.25 20.43 8.24
C ASN A 540 5.40 20.10 6.74
N PHE A 541 5.59 21.13 5.90
CA PHE A 541 5.84 21.02 4.46
C PHE A 541 7.30 21.33 4.09
N ASP A 542 8.23 21.23 5.04
CA ASP A 542 9.63 21.62 4.79
C ASP A 542 10.40 20.58 3.95
N ASP A 543 9.93 19.34 3.88
CA ASP A 543 10.49 18.32 3.00
C ASP A 543 9.43 17.32 2.52
N PHE A 544 9.79 16.48 1.55
CA PHE A 544 8.86 15.56 0.90
C PHE A 544 8.32 14.46 1.83
N ALA A 545 9.13 13.94 2.75
CA ALA A 545 8.71 12.94 3.73
C ALA A 545 7.74 13.53 4.76
N ALA A 546 8.05 14.69 5.33
CA ALA A 546 7.18 15.41 6.26
C ALA A 546 5.84 15.76 5.61
N ALA A 547 5.87 16.25 4.36
CA ALA A 547 4.67 16.56 3.58
C ALA A 547 3.76 15.33 3.39
N ILE A 548 4.32 14.14 3.12
CA ILE A 548 3.53 12.91 2.99
C ILE A 548 2.85 12.55 4.32
N ILE A 549 3.55 12.67 5.44
CA ILE A 549 3.00 12.35 6.77
C ILE A 549 1.90 13.34 7.15
N LEU A 550 2.11 14.64 6.97
CA LEU A 550 1.08 15.65 7.20
C LEU A 550 -0.17 15.40 6.33
N LEU A 551 0.01 15.08 5.05
CA LEU A 551 -1.12 14.75 4.17
C LEU A 551 -1.86 13.49 4.61
N TYR A 552 -1.15 12.51 5.15
CA TYR A 552 -1.73 11.30 5.74
C TYR A 552 -2.55 11.62 6.99
N ASP A 553 -2.02 12.45 7.89
CA ASP A 553 -2.72 12.88 9.11
C ASP A 553 -4.02 13.63 8.77
N VAL A 554 -3.98 14.54 7.78
CA VAL A 554 -5.18 15.23 7.29
C VAL A 554 -6.15 14.28 6.58
N MET A 555 -5.66 13.25 5.86
CA MET A 555 -6.52 12.26 5.20
C MET A 555 -7.37 11.47 6.21
N ILE A 556 -6.86 11.23 7.42
CA ILE A 556 -7.60 10.55 8.50
C ILE A 556 -8.72 11.45 9.09
N VAL A 557 -8.63 12.77 8.87
CA VAL A 557 -9.64 13.78 9.27
C VAL A 557 -9.71 14.05 10.78
N ASN A 558 -8.91 13.36 11.61
CA ASN A 558 -8.86 13.67 13.04
C ASN A 558 -7.97 14.88 13.31
N ASN A 559 -8.42 15.81 14.18
CA ASN A 559 -7.70 17.04 14.55
C ASN A 559 -7.22 17.92 13.37
N TRP A 560 -7.72 17.69 12.16
CA TRP A 560 -7.23 18.36 10.95
C TRP A 560 -7.45 19.88 10.97
N GLN A 561 -8.42 20.34 11.77
CA GLN A 561 -8.67 21.75 12.05
C GLN A 561 -7.46 22.46 12.65
N ALA A 562 -6.63 21.78 13.45
CA ALA A 562 -5.45 22.38 14.07
C ALA A 562 -4.37 22.71 13.02
N PHE A 563 -4.21 21.84 12.00
CA PHE A 563 -3.30 22.11 10.89
C PHE A 563 -3.83 23.24 10.01
N MET A 564 -5.11 23.18 9.64
CA MET A 564 -5.73 24.20 8.81
C MET A 564 -5.66 25.60 9.45
N ASP A 565 -5.95 25.69 10.76
CA ASP A 565 -5.84 26.93 11.53
C ASP A 565 -4.39 27.44 11.60
N ALA A 566 -3.44 26.57 11.98
CA ALA A 566 -2.04 26.93 12.06
C ALA A 566 -1.51 27.50 10.73
N TYR A 567 -1.74 26.80 9.62
CA TYR A 567 -1.29 27.30 8.31
C TYR A 567 -2.01 28.56 7.86
N SER A 568 -3.28 28.78 8.23
CA SER A 568 -3.94 30.06 7.97
C SER A 568 -3.32 31.21 8.76
N ARG A 569 -2.88 30.96 10.01
CA ARG A 569 -2.19 31.96 10.86
C ARG A 569 -0.78 32.27 10.37
N TYR A 570 0.00 31.27 9.99
CA TYR A 570 1.40 31.45 9.56
C TYR A 570 1.56 31.92 8.12
N THR A 571 0.56 31.70 7.24
CA THR A 571 0.64 32.09 5.82
C THR A 571 -0.46 33.05 5.41
N THR A 572 -1.62 32.53 4.98
CA THR A 572 -2.79 33.30 4.58
C THR A 572 -4.05 32.45 4.77
N GLU A 573 -5.21 33.12 4.89
CA GLU A 573 -6.52 32.47 4.92
C GLU A 573 -6.80 31.56 3.70
N TRP A 574 -6.15 31.83 2.56
CA TRP A 574 -6.27 31.00 1.34
C TRP A 574 -5.68 29.59 1.51
N ALA A 575 -4.83 29.36 2.51
CA ALA A 575 -4.34 28.03 2.86
C ALA A 575 -5.49 27.05 3.17
N LYS A 576 -6.62 27.55 3.70
CA LYS A 576 -7.83 26.74 3.95
C LYS A 576 -8.31 26.03 2.68
N ILE A 577 -8.23 26.67 1.51
CA ILE A 577 -8.64 26.06 0.23
C ILE A 577 -7.81 24.82 -0.09
N TYR A 578 -6.50 24.85 0.18
CA TYR A 578 -5.61 23.71 -0.05
C TYR A 578 -5.99 22.51 0.83
N PHE A 579 -6.22 22.74 2.13
CA PHE A 579 -6.62 21.65 3.04
C PHE A 579 -8.02 21.10 2.71
N VAL A 580 -8.97 21.97 2.35
CA VAL A 580 -10.31 21.55 1.93
C VAL A 580 -10.27 20.79 0.61
N SER A 581 -9.44 21.20 -0.37
CA SER A 581 -9.31 20.48 -1.63
C SER A 581 -8.65 19.11 -1.43
N TRP A 582 -7.67 19.03 -0.53
CA TRP A 582 -7.06 17.76 -0.13
C TRP A 582 -8.09 16.84 0.53
N TRP A 583 -8.81 17.31 1.54
CA TRP A 583 -9.87 16.54 2.22
C TRP A 583 -10.92 15.99 1.25
N LEU A 584 -11.36 16.81 0.29
CA LEU A 584 -12.33 16.39 -0.72
C LEU A 584 -11.74 15.31 -1.64
N THR A 585 -10.47 15.46 -2.04
CA THR A 585 -9.80 14.51 -2.94
C THR A 585 -9.44 13.20 -2.24
N SER A 586 -8.97 13.25 -1.00
CA SER A 586 -8.44 12.10 -0.26
C SER A 586 -9.54 11.41 0.55
N SER A 587 -10.02 12.03 1.62
CA SER A 587 -10.99 11.43 2.54
C SER A 587 -12.34 11.20 1.87
N VAL A 588 -12.86 12.19 1.14
CA VAL A 588 -14.21 12.11 0.56
C VAL A 588 -14.23 11.27 -0.72
N MET A 589 -13.33 11.53 -1.67
CA MET A 589 -13.31 10.76 -2.92
C MET A 589 -12.56 9.43 -2.80
N TRP A 590 -11.33 9.43 -2.28
CA TRP A 590 -10.47 8.24 -2.33
C TRP A 590 -10.89 7.16 -1.32
N VAL A 591 -11.17 7.49 -0.06
CA VAL A 591 -11.57 6.48 0.94
C VAL A 591 -12.88 5.81 0.54
N ASN A 592 -13.87 6.59 0.06
CA ASN A 592 -15.12 6.03 -0.44
C ASN A 592 -14.93 5.14 -1.68
N LEU A 593 -14.03 5.53 -2.59
CA LEU A 593 -13.63 4.68 -3.72
C LEU A 593 -12.99 3.37 -3.25
N PHE A 594 -12.11 3.43 -2.25
CA PHE A 594 -11.44 2.27 -1.69
C PHE A 594 -12.44 1.29 -1.05
N VAL A 595 -13.37 1.82 -0.24
CA VAL A 595 -14.46 1.02 0.37
C VAL A 595 -15.31 0.36 -0.72
N ALA A 596 -15.68 1.10 -1.77
CA ALA A 596 -16.49 0.57 -2.86
C ALA A 596 -15.83 -0.64 -3.55
N LEU A 597 -14.51 -0.61 -3.72
CA LEU A 597 -13.76 -1.70 -4.37
C LEU A 597 -13.68 -2.95 -3.49
N ILE A 598 -13.44 -2.76 -2.19
CA ILE A 598 -13.46 -3.87 -1.24
C ILE A 598 -14.83 -4.55 -1.25
N LEU A 599 -15.90 -3.75 -1.25
CA LEU A 599 -17.27 -4.25 -1.35
C LEU A 599 -17.57 -4.94 -2.68
N GLU A 600 -16.92 -4.60 -3.79
CA GLU A 600 -17.09 -5.31 -5.06
C GLU A 600 -16.33 -6.66 -5.07
N VAL A 601 -15.16 -6.74 -4.41
CA VAL A 601 -14.34 -7.96 -4.37
C VAL A 601 -14.94 -9.05 -3.48
N SER A 602 -15.53 -8.69 -2.34
CA SER A 602 -16.05 -9.66 -1.35
C SER A 602 -17.17 -10.59 -1.89
N PRO A 603 -18.25 -10.09 -2.52
CA PRO A 603 -19.36 -10.93 -3.00
C PRO A 603 -18.98 -11.81 -4.20
N PHE A 604 -18.15 -11.30 -5.11
CA PHE A 604 -17.69 -12.06 -6.27
C PHE A 604 -16.90 -13.31 -5.86
N ARG A 605 -16.17 -13.23 -4.73
CA ARG A 605 -15.48 -14.39 -4.17
C ARG A 605 -16.41 -15.33 -3.42
N GLN A 606 -17.37 -14.81 -2.64
CA GLN A 606 -18.35 -15.65 -1.95
C GLN A 606 -19.18 -16.50 -2.94
N ASN A 607 -19.54 -15.93 -4.10
CA ASN A 607 -20.21 -16.68 -5.18
C ASN A 607 -19.29 -17.70 -5.88
N ARG A 608 -17.99 -17.40 -6.10
CA ARG A 608 -17.03 -18.42 -6.56
C ARG A 608 -16.88 -19.55 -5.55
N GLN A 609 -16.90 -19.25 -4.26
CA GLN A 609 -16.83 -20.24 -3.20
C GLN A 609 -18.08 -21.11 -3.13
N MET A 610 -19.30 -20.56 -3.24
CA MET A 610 -20.50 -21.39 -3.35
C MET A 610 -20.45 -22.32 -4.56
N HIS A 611 -19.94 -21.85 -5.71
CA HIS A 611 -19.76 -22.69 -6.90
C HIS A 611 -18.66 -23.75 -6.74
N CYS A 612 -17.53 -23.44 -6.10
CA CYS A 612 -16.46 -24.42 -5.86
C CYS A 612 -16.82 -25.43 -4.77
N VAL A 613 -17.55 -25.02 -3.72
CA VAL A 613 -18.08 -25.93 -2.68
C VAL A 613 -19.14 -26.86 -3.25
N HIS A 614 -19.94 -26.40 -4.22
CA HIS A 614 -20.86 -27.29 -4.95
C HIS A 614 -20.17 -28.21 -5.98
N HIS A 615 -18.96 -27.90 -6.42
CA HIS A 615 -18.23 -28.68 -7.44
C HIS A 615 -17.14 -29.62 -6.91
N GLN A 616 -16.90 -29.71 -5.59
CA GLN A 616 -16.09 -30.77 -4.98
C GLN A 616 -16.73 -31.29 -3.69
N PRO A 617 -17.30 -32.52 -3.63
CA PRO A 617 -17.54 -33.48 -4.71
C PRO A 617 -18.96 -34.11 -4.67
N ARG A 618 -19.88 -33.67 -5.54
CA ARG A 618 -20.96 -34.57 -5.98
C ARG A 618 -20.41 -35.72 -6.85
N GLU A 619 -19.19 -35.60 -7.40
CA GLU A 619 -18.52 -36.71 -8.11
C GLU A 619 -18.15 -37.90 -7.21
N PHE A 620 -17.99 -37.71 -5.89
CA PHE A 620 -17.79 -38.84 -4.96
C PHE A 620 -19.10 -39.57 -4.67
N GLU A 621 -20.20 -38.85 -4.50
CA GLU A 621 -21.53 -39.47 -4.35
C GLU A 621 -21.95 -40.21 -5.62
N TYR A 622 -21.73 -39.64 -6.82
CA TYR A 622 -22.06 -40.35 -8.06
C TYR A 622 -21.19 -41.59 -8.30
N ARG A 623 -19.89 -41.57 -7.94
CA ARG A 623 -19.04 -42.79 -8.05
C ARG A 623 -19.41 -43.86 -7.02
N ILE A 624 -19.82 -43.48 -5.81
CA ILE A 624 -20.28 -44.44 -4.80
C ILE A 624 -21.65 -45.01 -5.20
N ILE A 625 -22.58 -44.18 -5.68
CA ILE A 625 -23.89 -44.63 -6.16
C ILE A 625 -23.75 -45.53 -7.40
N TYR A 626 -22.88 -45.19 -8.36
CA TYR A 626 -22.60 -46.08 -9.50
C TYR A 626 -21.87 -47.36 -9.09
N ALA A 627 -20.94 -47.32 -8.13
CA ALA A 627 -20.30 -48.53 -7.61
C ALA A 627 -21.30 -49.41 -6.83
N PHE A 628 -22.23 -48.83 -6.09
CA PHE A 628 -23.27 -49.54 -5.33
C PHE A 628 -24.34 -50.14 -6.26
N LEU A 629 -24.75 -49.41 -7.30
CA LEU A 629 -25.65 -49.91 -8.36
C LEU A 629 -24.99 -51.01 -9.21
N CYS A 630 -23.69 -50.91 -9.49
CA CYS A 630 -22.96 -51.94 -10.23
C CYS A 630 -22.71 -53.20 -9.39
N TYR A 631 -22.65 -53.07 -8.05
CA TYR A 631 -22.59 -54.21 -7.13
C TYR A 631 -23.97 -54.90 -6.98
N LEU A 632 -25.06 -54.15 -6.90
CA LEU A 632 -26.43 -54.67 -6.85
C LEU A 632 -26.83 -55.39 -8.15
N CYS A 633 -26.38 -54.89 -9.31
CA CYS A 633 -26.67 -55.52 -10.61
C CYS A 633 -25.84 -56.79 -10.90
N LYS A 634 -24.90 -57.15 -10.02
CA LYS A 634 -24.15 -58.43 -10.06
C LYS A 634 -24.68 -59.48 -9.06
N CYS A 635 -25.57 -59.09 -8.15
CA CYS A 635 -26.19 -59.96 -7.15
C CYS A 635 -27.67 -60.27 -7.44
N LEU A 636 -28.25 -59.67 -8.48
CA LEU A 636 -29.47 -60.07 -9.19
C LEU A 636 -29.06 -60.72 -10.50
#